data_AF-A0A3M7MMF3-F1
#
_entry.id   AF-A0A3M7MMF3-F1
#
_cell.length_a   1.000
_cell.length_b   1.000
_cell.length_c   1.000
_cell.angle_alpha   90.00
_cell.angle_beta   90.00
_cell.angle_gamma   90.00
#
_symmetry.space_group_name_H-M   'P 1'
#
loop_
_entity.id
_entity.type
_entity.pdbx_description
1 polymer ?
#
loop_
_entity_poly.entity_id
_entity_poly.type
_entity_poly.pdbx_seq_one_letter_code
_entity_poly.pdbx_strand_id
1 'polypeptide(L)'
;MGNSASKGAQAAGKAVSRAGARKRQYPSSTPALCLSFSPAHLDDPPPTGLHVFPSRSAATNPAIAIVNARDRIARRFEEESEDFGSNTFAGRTLLSASEIRQVLGAKDQARWGDSMIEKQYHLKRGVLAEILSGGAVKNV
;
A
#
# COMPACT_ATOMS: atom_id res chain seq x y z
N MET A 1 23.85 -49.36 -33.08
CA MET A 1 22.69 -49.77 -33.90
C MET A 1 22.05 -48.49 -34.42
N GLY A 2 22.44 -48.06 -35.62
CA GLY A 2 21.90 -46.87 -36.27
C GLY A 2 20.99 -47.29 -37.39
N ASN A 3 19.72 -46.91 -37.33
CA ASN A 3 18.77 -47.13 -38.41
C ASN A 3 17.96 -45.85 -38.64
N SER A 4 17.91 -45.47 -39.92
CA SER A 4 16.73 -44.98 -40.67
C SER A 4 16.98 -43.68 -41.42
N ALA A 5 17.43 -43.84 -42.66
CA ALA A 5 17.33 -42.85 -43.71
C ALA A 5 15.93 -42.90 -44.37
N SER A 6 15.34 -41.71 -44.49
CA SER A 6 14.76 -41.11 -45.71
C SER A 6 13.81 -41.93 -46.61
N LYS A 7 12.55 -41.46 -46.72
CA LYS A 7 11.77 -41.55 -47.97
C LYS A 7 10.70 -40.44 -48.04
N GLY A 8 10.92 -39.44 -48.90
CA GLY A 8 10.07 -39.12 -50.06
C GLY A 8 8.91 -38.18 -49.71
N ALA A 9 9.06 -36.86 -49.87
CA ALA A 9 8.72 -36.07 -51.06
C ALA A 9 7.22 -36.10 -51.44
N GLN A 10 6.54 -34.95 -51.31
CA GLN A 10 5.82 -34.29 -52.41
C GLN A 10 5.39 -32.87 -52.02
N ALA A 11 5.73 -31.93 -52.90
CA ALA A 11 5.36 -30.53 -52.88
C ALA A 11 3.99 -30.33 -53.55
N ALA A 12 3.18 -29.38 -53.06
CA ALA A 12 2.36 -28.49 -53.88
C ALA A 12 1.63 -27.50 -52.96
N GLY A 13 1.80 -26.21 -53.24
CA GLY A 13 1.44 -25.13 -52.33
C GLY A 13 -0.05 -24.84 -52.20
N LYS A 14 -0.36 -24.03 -51.20
CA LYS A 14 -1.49 -23.10 -51.25
C LYS A 14 -1.23 -21.88 -50.37
N ALA A 15 -1.09 -20.76 -51.08
CA ALA A 15 -1.47 -19.41 -50.72
C ALA A 15 -1.37 -18.95 -49.26
N VAL A 16 -0.41 -18.05 -49.06
CA VAL A 16 -0.43 -16.97 -48.08
C VAL A 16 -1.81 -16.32 -48.02
N SER A 17 -2.52 -16.49 -46.90
CA SER A 17 -3.56 -15.56 -46.47
C SER A 17 -2.99 -14.68 -45.35
N ARG A 18 -2.52 -13.51 -45.76
CA ARG A 18 -2.32 -12.34 -44.88
C ARG A 18 -3.70 -11.89 -44.37
N ALA A 19 -4.01 -12.21 -43.12
CA ALA A 19 -5.02 -11.53 -42.30
C ALA A 19 -4.88 -12.06 -40.87
N GLY A 20 -4.77 -11.29 -39.80
CA GLY A 20 -4.74 -9.85 -39.68
C GLY A 20 -3.92 -9.49 -38.44
N ALA A 21 -3.45 -8.26 -38.44
CA ALA A 21 -2.86 -7.62 -37.27
C ALA A 21 -3.86 -7.72 -36.10
N ARG A 22 -3.59 -8.62 -35.16
CA ARG A 22 -4.27 -8.60 -33.86
C ARG A 22 -3.79 -7.33 -33.16
N LYS A 23 -4.58 -6.25 -33.31
CA LYS A 23 -4.45 -5.05 -32.48
C LYS A 23 -4.41 -5.52 -31.04
N ARG A 24 -3.29 -5.28 -30.37
CA ARG A 24 -3.15 -5.45 -28.92
C ARG A 24 -4.14 -4.48 -28.27
N GLN A 25 -5.32 -4.98 -27.93
CA GLN A 25 -6.26 -4.28 -27.07
C GLN A 25 -5.71 -4.40 -25.65
N TYR A 26 -5.18 -3.30 -25.14
CA TYR A 26 -5.00 -3.13 -23.71
C TYR A 26 -6.41 -3.03 -23.08
N PRO A 27 -6.72 -3.75 -21.99
CA PRO A 27 -7.89 -3.42 -21.21
C PRO A 27 -7.65 -2.06 -20.55
N SER A 28 -8.16 -1.00 -21.17
CA SER A 28 -8.35 0.30 -20.52
C SER A 28 -9.50 0.15 -19.52
N SER A 29 -9.23 -0.48 -18.38
CA SER A 29 -10.12 -0.44 -17.23
C SER A 29 -9.88 0.87 -16.48
N THR A 30 -10.39 1.98 -17.02
CA THR A 30 -10.69 3.16 -16.20
C THR A 30 -11.85 2.80 -15.28
N PRO A 31 -11.71 2.77 -13.94
CA PRO A 31 -12.88 2.75 -13.08
C PRO A 31 -13.56 4.11 -13.21
N ALA A 32 -14.71 4.13 -13.89
CA ALA A 32 -15.65 5.23 -13.76
C ALA A 32 -16.17 5.21 -12.33
N LEU A 33 -15.69 6.14 -11.49
CA LEU A 33 -16.32 6.44 -10.21
C LEU A 33 -17.67 7.09 -10.53
N CYS A 34 -18.71 6.27 -10.71
CA CYS A 34 -20.08 6.75 -10.67
C CYS A 34 -20.41 7.11 -9.21
N LEU A 35 -20.13 8.36 -8.82
CA LEU A 35 -20.79 8.95 -7.67
C LEU A 35 -22.29 9.03 -8.01
N SER A 36 -23.07 8.11 -7.48
CA SER A 36 -24.52 8.25 -7.40
C SER A 36 -24.83 9.38 -6.43
N PHE A 37 -24.90 10.61 -6.94
CA PHE A 37 -25.38 11.78 -6.22
C PHE A 37 -26.92 11.76 -6.26
N SER A 38 -27.57 11.49 -5.13
CA SER A 38 -29.03 11.60 -5.00
C SER A 38 -29.43 13.08 -5.07
N PRO A 39 -30.30 13.53 -5.99
CA PRO A 39 -30.78 14.89 -6.01
C PRO A 39 -32.08 14.96 -5.20
N ALA A 40 -31.99 15.35 -3.93
CA ALA A 40 -33.18 15.75 -3.16
C ALA A 40 -32.79 16.72 -2.04
N HIS A 41 -32.55 17.99 -2.39
CA HIS A 41 -32.87 19.13 -1.52
C HIS A 41 -32.87 20.43 -2.36
N LEU A 42 -34.02 20.78 -2.93
CA LEU A 42 -34.29 22.11 -3.46
C LEU A 42 -34.79 22.94 -2.28
N ASP A 43 -33.87 23.63 -1.59
CA ASP A 43 -34.05 24.77 -0.66
C ASP A 43 -32.95 24.76 0.42
N ASP A 44 -31.69 24.86 0.00
CA ASP A 44 -30.58 25.20 0.91
C ASP A 44 -30.00 26.55 0.44
N PRO A 45 -29.80 27.54 1.34
CA PRO A 45 -29.15 28.80 0.97
C PRO A 45 -27.77 28.51 0.35
N PRO A 46 -27.25 29.38 -0.54
CA PRO A 46 -25.95 29.17 -1.16
C PRO A 46 -24.91 28.94 -0.06
N PRO A 47 -24.02 27.94 -0.18
CA PRO A 47 -22.98 27.71 0.81
C PRO A 47 -22.11 28.98 0.87
N THR A 48 -22.38 29.81 1.87
CA THR A 48 -21.57 30.97 2.18
C THR A 48 -20.23 30.47 2.70
N GLY A 49 -19.22 30.54 1.83
CA GLY A 49 -17.85 30.22 2.20
C GLY A 49 -17.28 28.97 1.57
N LEU A 50 -17.35 28.86 0.24
CA LEU A 50 -16.28 28.17 -0.47
C LEU A 50 -14.99 28.93 -0.13
N HIS A 51 -14.16 28.35 0.73
CA HIS A 51 -12.86 28.89 1.09
C HIS A 51 -11.99 28.88 -0.18
N VAL A 52 -12.03 29.99 -0.95
CA VAL A 52 -11.34 30.17 -2.24
C VAL A 52 -9.82 29.96 -2.13
N PHE A 53 -9.30 30.08 -0.90
CA PHE A 53 -7.91 29.79 -0.57
C PHE A 53 -7.85 28.53 0.29
N PRO A 54 -6.96 27.57 0.03
CA PRO A 54 -6.74 26.48 0.95
C PRO A 54 -6.35 27.06 2.31
N SER A 55 -7.12 26.75 3.35
CA SER A 55 -6.73 27.09 4.72
C SER A 55 -5.33 26.53 4.97
N ARG A 56 -4.41 27.37 5.46
CA ARG A 56 -3.03 26.97 5.78
C ARG A 56 -2.95 26.10 7.04
N SER A 57 -4.06 25.96 7.77
CA SER A 57 -4.11 25.15 8.98
C SER A 57 -4.39 23.69 8.66
N ALA A 58 -3.58 22.78 9.21
CA ALA A 58 -3.79 21.33 9.11
C ALA A 58 -5.11 20.86 9.74
N ALA A 59 -5.68 21.62 10.68
CA ALA A 59 -6.96 21.29 11.32
C ALA A 59 -8.15 21.43 10.37
N THR A 60 -8.03 22.28 9.34
CA THR A 60 -9.11 22.59 8.39
C THR A 60 -8.83 22.01 7.01
N ASN A 61 -7.56 21.75 6.68
CA ASN A 61 -7.15 21.25 5.37
C ASN A 61 -6.51 19.86 5.46
N PRO A 62 -7.21 18.79 5.02
CA PRO A 62 -6.71 17.42 5.10
C PRO A 62 -5.47 17.19 4.23
N ALA A 63 -5.29 17.95 3.14
CA ALA A 63 -4.11 17.82 2.30
C ALA A 63 -2.84 18.24 3.06
N ILE A 64 -2.91 19.33 3.84
CA ILE A 64 -1.80 19.79 4.68
C ILE A 64 -1.54 18.77 5.80
N ALA A 65 -2.60 18.22 6.42
CA ALA A 65 -2.45 17.19 7.44
C ALA A 65 -1.71 15.95 6.92
N ILE A 66 -2.04 15.49 5.69
CA ILE A 66 -1.39 14.34 5.06
C ILE A 66 0.08 14.63 4.75
N VAL A 67 0.40 15.81 4.20
CA VAL A 67 1.78 16.20 3.90
C VAL A 67 2.60 16.25 5.19
N ASN A 68 2.09 16.91 6.23
CA ASN A 68 2.75 16.96 7.53
C ASN A 68 2.95 15.56 8.14
N ALA A 69 1.95 14.68 8.02
CA ALA A 69 2.08 13.29 8.50
C ALA A 69 3.18 12.53 7.75
N ARG A 70 3.26 12.69 6.41
CA ARG A 70 4.33 12.09 5.60
C ARG A 70 5.71 12.56 6.02
N ASP A 71 5.89 13.88 6.18
CA ASP A 71 7.17 14.44 6.58
C ASP A 71 7.62 13.93 7.95
N ARG A 72 6.67 13.76 8.88
CA ARG A 72 6.96 13.24 10.22
C ARG A 72 7.33 11.77 10.22
N ILE A 73 6.63 10.95 9.43
CA ILE A 73 6.94 9.53 9.27
C ILE A 73 8.32 9.38 8.62
N ALA A 74 8.61 10.17 7.58
CA ALA A 74 9.90 10.13 6.90
C ALA A 74 11.07 10.50 7.83
N ARG A 75 10.91 11.55 8.65
CA ARG A 75 11.94 11.93 9.65
C ARG A 75 12.20 10.82 10.66
N ARG A 76 11.13 10.26 11.26
CA ARG A 76 11.29 9.14 12.20
C ARG A 76 11.93 7.92 11.56
N PHE A 77 11.60 7.65 10.30
CA PHE A 77 12.21 6.55 9.57
C PHE A 77 13.71 6.75 9.38
N GLU A 78 14.13 7.96 8.99
CA GLU A 78 15.54 8.29 8.83
C GLU A 78 16.28 8.13 10.18
N GLU A 79 15.77 8.75 11.25
CA GLU A 79 16.32 8.65 12.60
C GLU A 79 16.47 7.18 13.06
N GLU A 80 15.43 6.37 12.89
CA GLU A 80 15.47 4.95 13.27
C GLU A 80 16.41 4.14 12.37
N SER A 81 16.57 4.51 11.10
CA SER A 81 17.44 3.82 10.15
C SER A 81 18.92 4.12 10.38
N GLU A 82 19.25 5.35 10.78
CA GLU A 82 20.60 5.76 11.15
C GLU A 82 21.05 5.06 12.44
N ASP A 83 20.15 4.97 13.42
CA ASP A 83 20.44 4.29 14.68
C ASP A 83 20.44 2.76 14.54
N PHE A 84 19.90 2.21 13.45
CA PHE A 84 19.79 0.76 13.24
C PHE A 84 21.19 0.12 13.15
N GLY A 85 21.48 -0.76 14.11
CA GLY A 85 22.80 -1.40 14.24
C GLY A 85 23.75 -0.67 15.18
N SER A 86 23.37 0.49 15.71
CA SER A 86 24.08 1.09 16.85
C SER A 86 23.80 0.31 18.14
N ASN A 87 24.77 0.31 19.05
CA ASN A 87 24.61 -0.35 20.35
C ASN A 87 23.63 0.41 21.28
N THR A 88 23.26 1.64 20.92
CA THR A 88 22.29 2.49 21.62
C THR A 88 20.87 2.37 21.07
N PHE A 89 20.66 1.58 20.02
CA PHE A 89 19.36 1.43 19.39
C PHE A 89 18.33 0.79 20.33
N ALA A 90 17.31 1.56 20.71
CA ALA A 90 16.24 1.09 21.59
C ALA A 90 15.23 0.16 20.89
N GLY A 91 15.31 0.05 19.55
CA GLY A 91 14.34 -0.64 18.70
C GLY A 91 13.53 0.33 17.84
N ARG A 92 12.97 -0.17 16.74
CA ARG A 92 12.12 0.59 15.82
C ARG A 92 10.72 0.79 16.38
N THR A 93 10.06 1.88 16.01
CA THR A 93 8.65 2.13 16.31
C THR A 93 7.77 2.04 15.07
N LEU A 94 8.37 2.18 13.88
CA LEU A 94 7.67 2.07 12.61
C LEU A 94 7.61 0.61 12.12
N LEU A 95 6.42 0.21 11.64
CA LEU A 95 6.16 -1.11 11.08
C LEU A 95 5.43 -0.99 9.75
N SER A 96 5.73 -1.90 8.84
CA SER A 96 4.91 -2.09 7.64
C SER A 96 3.55 -2.70 7.98
N ALA A 97 2.56 -2.47 7.11
CA ALA A 97 1.23 -3.03 7.28
C ALA A 97 1.22 -4.57 7.35
N SER A 98 2.17 -5.25 6.68
CA SER A 98 2.34 -6.70 6.78
C SER A 98 2.91 -7.13 8.12
N GLU A 99 3.89 -6.41 8.66
CA GLU A 99 4.49 -6.72 9.96
C GLU A 99 3.49 -6.50 11.10
N ILE A 100 2.66 -5.45 11.04
CA ILE A 100 1.61 -5.23 12.04
C ILE A 100 0.69 -6.46 12.12
N ARG A 101 0.29 -7.02 10.98
CA ARG A 101 -0.54 -8.25 10.96
C ARG A 101 0.19 -9.45 11.57
N GLN A 102 1.48 -9.59 11.30
CA GLN A 102 2.29 -10.68 11.85
C GLN A 102 2.47 -10.55 13.37
N VAL A 103 2.75 -9.34 13.84
CA VAL A 103 2.89 -9.01 15.27
C VAL A 103 1.58 -9.28 16.01
N LEU A 104 0.44 -8.82 15.47
CA LEU A 104 -0.88 -9.07 16.04
C LEU A 104 -1.24 -10.56 16.01
N GLY A 105 -0.94 -11.26 14.91
CA GLY A 105 -1.14 -12.71 14.83
C GLY A 105 -0.28 -13.49 15.83
N ALA A 106 0.98 -13.08 16.04
CA ALA A 106 1.87 -13.68 17.03
C ALA A 106 1.36 -13.46 18.46
N LYS A 107 0.77 -12.30 18.75
CA LYS A 107 0.12 -11.98 20.02
C LYS A 107 -1.15 -12.81 20.24
N ASP A 108 -2.00 -12.92 19.22
CA ASP A 108 -3.27 -13.67 19.26
C ASP A 108 -3.05 -15.17 19.51
N GLN A 109 -1.98 -15.73 18.94
CA GLN A 109 -1.57 -17.11 19.21
C GLN A 109 -1.08 -17.34 20.64
N ALA A 110 -0.85 -16.30 21.44
CA ALA A 110 -0.38 -16.33 22.83
C ALA A 110 0.88 -17.20 23.08
N ARG A 111 1.64 -17.52 22.03
CA ARG A 111 2.83 -18.40 22.12
C ARG A 111 4.03 -17.69 22.72
N TRP A 112 4.07 -16.36 22.61
CA TRP A 112 5.18 -15.52 23.05
C TRP A 112 4.67 -14.41 23.97
N GLY A 113 5.47 -14.09 24.99
CA GLY A 113 5.23 -12.90 25.81
C GLY A 113 5.57 -11.62 25.06
N ASP A 114 4.96 -10.50 25.46
CA ASP A 114 5.06 -9.21 24.76
C ASP A 114 6.50 -8.76 24.53
N SER A 115 7.35 -8.90 25.54
CA SER A 115 8.78 -8.59 25.45
C SER A 115 9.53 -9.45 24.43
N MET A 116 9.09 -10.69 24.19
CA MET A 116 9.72 -11.58 23.21
C MET A 116 9.25 -11.23 21.79
N ILE A 117 7.97 -10.92 21.62
CA ILE A 117 7.42 -10.42 20.36
C ILE A 117 8.16 -9.13 19.97
N GLU A 118 8.30 -8.18 20.91
CA GLU A 118 9.02 -6.93 20.66
C GLU A 118 10.46 -7.19 20.22
N LYS A 119 11.19 -8.09 20.90
CA LYS A 119 12.55 -8.46 20.50
C LYS A 119 12.61 -9.10 19.10
N GLN A 120 11.70 -10.01 18.80
CA GLN A 120 11.68 -10.73 17.53
C GLN A 120 11.46 -9.80 16.34
N TYR A 121 10.67 -8.75 16.52
CA TYR A 121 10.40 -7.74 15.48
C TYR A 121 11.27 -6.48 15.60
N HIS A 122 12.29 -6.50 16.47
CA HIS A 122 13.18 -5.37 16.78
C HIS A 122 12.45 -4.11 17.24
N LEU A 123 11.30 -4.27 17.87
CA LEU A 123 10.47 -3.18 18.34
C LEU A 123 11.03 -2.57 19.62
N LYS A 124 10.85 -1.25 19.75
CA LYS A 124 11.03 -0.58 21.02
C LYS A 124 10.06 -1.13 22.06
N ARG A 125 10.52 -1.22 23.30
CA ARG A 125 9.69 -1.69 24.41
C ARG A 125 8.43 -0.83 24.59
N GLY A 126 7.29 -1.48 24.73
CA GLY A 126 5.99 -0.83 24.93
C GLY A 126 5.26 -0.46 23.63
N VAL A 127 5.89 -0.58 22.46
CA VAL A 127 5.23 -0.34 21.17
C VAL A 127 4.11 -1.34 20.95
N LEU A 128 4.27 -2.59 21.39
CA LEU A 128 3.22 -3.59 21.25
C LEU A 128 1.98 -3.21 22.08
N ALA A 129 2.19 -2.71 23.30
CA ALA A 129 1.11 -2.21 24.14
C ALA A 129 0.44 -0.96 23.52
N GLU A 130 1.20 -0.08 22.87
CA GLU A 130 0.66 1.08 22.16
C GLU A 130 -0.23 0.68 20.97
N ILE A 131 0.22 -0.30 20.17
CA ILE A 131 -0.56 -0.84 19.04
C ILE A 131 -1.88 -1.46 19.55
N LEU A 132 -1.83 -2.22 20.65
CA LEU A 132 -2.99 -2.92 21.21
C LEU A 132 -3.97 -1.96 21.92
N SER A 133 -3.45 -0.96 22.64
CA SER A 133 -4.29 0.01 23.38
C SER A 133 -4.93 1.06 22.47
N GLY A 134 -4.29 1.38 21.34
CA GLY A 134 -4.77 2.40 20.43
C GLY A 134 -5.95 1.95 19.56
N GLY A 135 -6.10 0.64 19.29
CA GLY A 135 -7.07 0.10 18.29
C GLY A 135 -6.81 0.57 16.84
N ALA A 136 -6.09 1.67 16.68
CA ALA A 136 -5.59 2.30 15.48
C ALA A 136 -4.18 2.83 15.80
N VAL A 137 -3.24 2.64 14.87
CA VAL A 137 -1.89 3.19 14.95
C VAL A 137 -2.02 4.69 15.24
N LYS A 138 -1.50 5.11 16.39
CA LYS A 138 -1.61 6.48 16.87
C LYS A 138 -0.90 7.37 15.85
N ASN A 139 -1.67 8.12 15.07
CA ASN A 139 -1.13 9.13 14.15
C ASN A 139 -0.73 10.34 15.02
N VAL A 140 0.32 10.13 15.84
CA VAL A 140 0.91 11.18 16.67
C VAL A 140 1.44 12.23 15.76
#